data_AF-M9WUU0-F1
#
_entry.id   AF-M9WUU0-F1
#
_cell.length_a   1.000
_cell.length_b   1.000
_cell.length_c   1.000
_cell.angle_alpha   90.00
_cell.angle_beta   90.00
_cell.angle_gamma   90.00
#
_symmetry.space_group_name_H-M   'P 1'
#
loop_
_entity.id
_entity.type
_entity.pdbx_description
1 polymer ?
#
loop_
_entity_poly.entity_id
_entity_poly.type
_entity_poly.pdbx_seq_one_letter_code
_entity_poly.pdbx_strand_id
1 'polypeptide(L)' 'SSLESSKPGPFIHVTFTSVHMDEGNYENPYNFDPWRWEKTGVAVTSSTFTPFGGGQRLCPGLELSRL' A
#
# COMPACT_ATOMS: atom_id res chain seq x y z
N SER A 1 -29.98 27.17 6.31
CA SER A 1 -29.92 25.94 5.48
C SER A 1 -28.79 25.95 4.46
N SER A 2 -28.26 27.09 3.99
CA SER A 2 -27.23 27.13 2.94
C SER A 2 -25.76 27.11 3.41
N LEU A 3 -25.47 27.13 4.72
CA LEU A 3 -24.09 27.12 5.24
C LEU A 3 -23.53 25.71 5.53
N GLU A 4 -24.35 24.67 5.45
CA GLU A 4 -23.87 23.30 5.73
C GLU A 4 -23.18 22.61 4.55
N SER A 5 -23.24 23.18 3.34
CA SER A 5 -22.66 22.57 2.14
C SER A 5 -21.17 22.83 1.95
N SER A 6 -20.50 23.59 2.83
CA SER A 6 -19.08 23.94 2.71
C SER A 6 -18.14 23.07 3.55
N LYS A 7 -18.67 22.09 4.30
CA LYS A 7 -17.82 21.18 5.07
C LYS A 7 -17.04 20.29 4.09
N PRO A 8 -15.70 20.28 4.14
CA PRO A 8 -14.93 19.33 3.35
C PRO A 8 -15.35 17.90 3.76
N GLY A 9 -15.37 17.01 2.77
CA GLY A 9 -15.64 15.59 3.00
C GLY A 9 -14.61 14.95 3.94
N PRO A 10 -14.85 13.71 4.38
CA PRO A 10 -13.94 13.02 5.28
C PRO A 10 -12.54 12.89 4.68
N PHE A 11 -11.52 13.19 5.49
CA PHE A 11 -10.13 12.90 5.15
C PHE A 11 -9.85 11.42 5.39
N ILE A 12 -9.44 10.73 4.33
CA ILE A 12 -9.05 9.32 4.36
C ILE A 12 -7.53 9.24 4.20
N HIS A 13 -6.89 8.60 5.17
CA HIS A 13 -5.46 8.31 5.14
C HIS A 13 -5.24 6.81 4.98
N VAL A 14 -4.40 6.43 4.03
CA VAL A 14 -4.06 5.03 3.78
C VAL A 14 -2.64 4.79 4.30
N THR A 15 -2.50 3.85 5.23
CA THR A 15 -1.21 3.49 5.83
C THR A 15 -0.80 2.11 5.35
N PHE A 16 0.16 2.06 4.43
CA PHE A 16 0.66 0.81 3.86
C PHE A 16 1.49 -0.01 4.85
N THR A 17 2.14 0.64 5.82
CA THR A 17 2.98 -0.03 6.83
C THR A 17 2.16 -0.97 7.71
N SER A 18 0.93 -0.60 8.07
CA SER A 18 0.05 -1.46 8.89
C SER A 18 -0.26 -2.77 8.20
N VAL A 19 -0.47 -2.76 6.88
CA VAL A 19 -0.74 -3.97 6.09
C VAL A 19 0.49 -4.88 6.04
N HIS A 20 1.69 -4.30 5.95
CA HIS A 20 2.96 -5.05 5.96
C HIS A 20 3.30 -5.63 7.35
N MET A 21 2.75 -5.07 8.42
CA MET A 21 2.98 -5.52 9.81
C MET A 21 1.91 -6.49 10.32
N ASP A 22 0.90 -6.79 9.52
CA ASP A 22 -0.19 -7.68 9.88
C ASP A 22 0.23 -9.15 9.67
N GLU A 23 0.20 -9.92 10.76
CA GLU A 23 0.49 -11.36 10.77
C GLU A 23 -0.51 -12.17 9.92
N GLY A 24 -1.69 -11.63 9.64
CA GLY A 24 -2.65 -12.22 8.69
C GLY A 24 -2.22 -12.13 7.22
N ASN A 25 -1.34 -11.18 6.89
CA ASN A 25 -0.83 -10.98 5.52
C ASN A 25 0.58 -11.55 5.32
N TYR A 26 1.42 -11.50 6.35
CA TYR A 26 2.82 -11.89 6.28
C TYR A 26 3.24 -12.72 7.49
N GLU A 27 3.84 -13.89 7.26
CA GLU A 27 4.43 -14.70 8.32
C GLU A 27 5.65 -13.97 8.92
N ASN A 28 5.74 -13.86 10.24
CA ASN A 28 6.84 -13.17 10.94
C ASN A 28 7.12 -11.77 10.36
N PRO A 29 6.15 -10.82 10.38
CA PRO A 29 6.26 -9.55 9.66
C PRO A 29 7.37 -8.65 10.18
N TYR A 30 7.76 -8.82 11.45
CA TYR A 30 8.83 -8.07 12.10
C TYR A 30 10.24 -8.60 11.78
N ASN A 31 10.36 -9.74 11.12
CA ASN A 31 11.63 -10.32 10.69
C ASN A 31 11.91 -9.95 9.24
N PHE A 32 13.12 -9.42 9.00
CA PHE A 32 13.62 -9.19 7.65
C PHE A 32 13.91 -10.53 6.96
N ASP A 33 13.03 -10.92 6.04
CA ASP A 33 13.18 -12.09 5.19
C ASP A 33 13.21 -11.67 3.71
N PRO A 34 14.38 -11.65 3.05
CA PRO A 34 14.50 -11.25 1.65
C PRO A 34 13.81 -12.24 0.68
N TRP A 35 13.60 -13.50 1.10
CA TRP A 35 13.01 -14.55 0.27
C TRP A 35 11.47 -14.52 0.26
N ARG A 36 10.86 -13.72 1.14
CA ARG A 36 9.41 -13.48 1.22
C ARG A 36 8.75 -13.18 -0.13
N TRP A 37 9.50 -12.55 -1.03
CA TRP A 37 9.02 -12.08 -2.32
C TRP A 37 9.33 -13.03 -3.49
N GLU A 38 10.09 -14.12 -3.25
CA GLU A 38 10.56 -15.04 -4.29
C GLU A 38 9.43 -15.94 -4.84
N LYS A 39 8.56 -16.45 -3.96
CA LYS A 39 7.41 -17.31 -4.34
C LYS A 39 6.19 -16.52 -4.77
N THR A 40 6.15 -15.24 -4.40
CA THR A 40 5.06 -14.33 -4.69
C THR A 40 5.30 -13.72 -6.08
N GLY A 41 5.23 -14.54 -7.13
CA GLY A 41 5.36 -14.11 -8.53
C GLY A 41 4.28 -13.11 -8.99
N VAL A 42 3.51 -12.55 -8.06
CA VAL A 42 2.31 -11.77 -8.29
C VAL A 42 2.13 -10.63 -7.28
N ALA A 43 3.22 -9.96 -6.90
CA ALA A 43 3.14 -8.62 -6.28
C ALA A 43 2.35 -7.61 -7.16
N VAL A 44 2.04 -7.97 -8.41
CA VAL A 44 1.20 -7.20 -9.33
C VAL A 44 -0.32 -7.42 -9.10
N THR A 45 -0.75 -8.46 -8.37
CA THR A 45 -2.20 -8.72 -8.13
C THR A 45 -2.63 -8.59 -6.68
N SER A 46 -1.72 -8.71 -5.71
CA SER A 46 -2.07 -8.59 -4.30
C SER A 46 -2.02 -7.13 -3.84
N SER A 47 -3.14 -6.58 -3.38
CA SER A 47 -3.22 -5.24 -2.78
C SER A 47 -2.46 -5.11 -1.45
N THR A 48 -1.83 -6.18 -0.97
CA THR A 48 -1.09 -6.24 0.29
C THR A 48 0.32 -5.67 0.18
N PHE A 49 0.91 -5.64 -1.03
CA PHE A 49 2.25 -5.10 -1.27
C PHE A 49 2.20 -3.95 -2.28
N THR A 50 1.99 -2.72 -1.80
CA THR A 50 1.89 -1.52 -2.64
C THR A 50 2.82 -0.39 -2.15
N PRO A 51 4.15 -0.59 -2.15
CA PRO A 51 5.11 0.39 -1.64
C PRO A 51 5.09 1.73 -2.40
N PHE A 52 4.61 1.72 -3.64
CA PHE A 52 4.46 2.89 -4.52
C PHE A 52 3.00 3.33 -4.71
N GLY A 53 2.08 2.77 -3.91
CA GLY A 53 0.64 2.97 -4.07
C GLY A 53 0.06 2.18 -5.25
N GLY A 54 -1.11 2.61 -5.73
CA GLY A 54 -1.84 1.96 -6.82
C GLY A 54 -2.90 2.86 -7.45
N GLY A 55 -3.49 2.42 -8.55
CA GLY A 55 -4.55 3.14 -9.27
C GLY A 55 -4.05 4.43 -9.95
N GLN A 56 -4.94 5.42 -10.10
CA GLN A 56 -4.65 6.67 -10.83
C GLN A 56 -3.58 7.55 -10.15
N ARG A 57 -3.25 7.30 -8.89
CA ARG A 57 -2.24 8.03 -8.11
C ARG A 57 -1.00 7.17 -7.81
N LEU A 58 -0.72 6.18 -8.66
CA LEU A 58 0.50 5.39 -8.59
C LEU A 58 1.73 6.31 -8.67
N CYS A 59 2.75 6.03 -7.86
CA CYS A 59 3.97 6.82 -7.87
C CYS A 59 4.63 6.77 -9.25
N PRO A 60 4.94 7.93 -9.89
CA PRO A 60 5.58 7.97 -11.20
C PRO A 60 7.01 7.40 -11.18
N GLY A 61 7.63 7.30 -10.00
CA GLY A 61 8.96 6.72 -9.81
C GLY A 61 9.01 5.20 -9.72
N LEU A 62 7.87 4.49 -9.86
CA LEU A 62 7.83 3.02 -9.74
C LEU A 62 8.86 2.34 -10.64
N GLU A 63 8.85 2.65 -11.94
CA GLU A 63 9.75 1.98 -12.88
C GLU A 63 11.21 2.40 -12.68
N LEU A 64 11.45 3.67 -12.31
CA LEU A 64 12.80 4.15 -11.99
C LEU A 64 13.40 3.44 -10.78
N SER A 65 12.57 3.07 -9.80
CA SER A 65 13.04 2.40 -8.57
C SER A 65 13.46 0.94 -8.77
N ARG A 66 13.10 0.34 -9.92
CA ARG A 66 13.42 -1.05 -10.26
C ARG A 66 14.68 -1.21 -11.12
N LEU A 67 15.20 -0.09 -11.65
CA LEU A 67 16.46 -0.05 -12.40
C LEU A 67 17.64 -0.32 -11.47
#